data_AF-A0A9W6B4X0-F1
#
_entry.id   AF-A0A9W6B4X0-F1
#
_cell.length_a   1.000
_cell.length_b   1.000
_cell.length_c   1.000
_cell.angle_alpha   90.00
_cell.angle_beta   90.00
_cell.angle_gamma   90.00
#
_symmetry.space_group_name_H-M   'P 1'
#
loop_
_entity.id
_entity.type
_entity.pdbx_description
1 polymer ?
#
loop_
_entity_poly.entity_id
_entity_poly.type
_entity_poly.pdbx_seq_one_letter_code
_entity_poly.pdbx_strand_id
1 'polypeptide(L)'
;MHIYFSDFGTFINGFASESVMNCQKKINHPTKLNSLCRLFTFGSNETQTHLPLWDGLTTNLPVYFHEFLLNDPLHSIGSTFCIWNINHKDTWRIGDIAFPEDGYSDGSEELMVLLDGSPKTYLTWASEYYDLHEFDLYYLEYIYDHRIIDYAIVRAINPEFTHWYQLKKELDWIGYPNEL
;
A
#
# COMPACT_ATOMS: atom_id res chain seq x y z
N MET A 1 -0.82 0.49 -0.47
CA MET A 1 -2.01 -0.22 -0.99
C MET A 1 -1.60 -0.98 -2.24
N HIS A 2 -2.12 -2.19 -2.44
CA HIS A 2 -1.86 -3.03 -3.61
C HIS A 2 -3.19 -3.42 -4.25
N ILE A 3 -3.22 -3.37 -5.58
CA ILE A 3 -4.39 -3.72 -6.37
C ILE A 3 -4.01 -4.90 -7.26
N TYR A 4 -4.79 -5.95 -7.18
CA TYR A 4 -4.63 -7.17 -7.94
C TYR A 4 -5.81 -7.35 -8.90
N PHE A 5 -5.48 -7.58 -10.18
CA PHE A 5 -6.45 -7.85 -11.23
C PHE A 5 -6.31 -9.31 -11.70
N SER A 6 -7.43 -9.99 -11.85
CA SER A 6 -7.50 -11.35 -12.40
C SER A 6 -8.73 -11.54 -13.25
N ASP A 7 -8.78 -12.67 -13.96
CA ASP A 7 -9.97 -13.14 -14.68
C ASP A 7 -11.20 -13.34 -13.76
N PHE A 8 -10.98 -13.49 -12.45
CA PHE A 8 -12.04 -13.69 -11.46
C PHE A 8 -12.51 -12.40 -10.78
N GLY A 9 -11.87 -11.27 -11.08
CA GLY A 9 -12.18 -9.97 -10.53
C GLY A 9 -10.97 -9.24 -9.93
N THR A 10 -11.26 -8.28 -9.07
CA THR A 10 -10.27 -7.35 -8.50
C THR A 10 -10.18 -7.52 -7.00
N PHE A 11 -8.98 -7.48 -6.46
CA PHE A 11 -8.72 -7.50 -5.02
C PHE A 11 -7.83 -6.31 -4.65
N ILE A 12 -8.25 -5.56 -3.64
CA ILE A 12 -7.51 -4.42 -3.09
C ILE A 12 -7.14 -4.80 -1.67
N ASN A 13 -5.83 -4.78 -1.40
CA ASN A 13 -5.28 -4.95 -0.06
C ASN A 13 -4.60 -3.66 0.36
N GLY A 14 -4.91 -3.16 1.55
CA GLY A 14 -4.31 -1.96 2.06
C GLY A 14 -3.94 -2.04 3.53
N PHE A 15 -3.07 -1.09 3.89
CA PHE A 15 -2.48 -0.97 5.20
C PHE A 15 -2.44 0.50 5.57
N ALA A 16 -3.13 0.85 6.65
CA ALA A 16 -3.09 2.16 7.27
C ALA A 16 -2.28 2.08 8.58
N SER A 17 -1.16 2.81 8.67
CA SER A 17 -0.29 2.79 9.84
C SER A 17 -1.00 3.27 11.11
N GLU A 18 -1.90 4.24 10.96
CA GLU A 18 -2.63 4.87 12.06
C GLU A 18 -3.75 4.02 12.62
N SER A 19 -4.28 3.07 11.85
CA SER A 19 -5.35 2.19 12.30
C SER A 19 -4.91 1.33 13.48
N VAL A 20 -5.78 1.17 14.48
CA VAL A 20 -5.59 0.21 15.58
C VAL A 20 -5.68 -1.23 15.10
N MET A 21 -6.21 -1.46 13.90
CA MET A 21 -6.22 -2.77 13.24
C MET A 21 -4.83 -3.18 12.74
N ASN A 22 -3.85 -2.27 12.77
CA ASN A 22 -2.45 -2.57 12.52
C ASN A 22 -1.89 -3.56 13.57
N CYS A 23 -1.75 -4.82 13.17
CA CYS A 23 -1.25 -5.90 14.02
C CYS A 23 0.25 -5.79 14.37
N GLN A 24 1.04 -4.93 13.69
CA GLN A 24 2.43 -4.67 14.09
C GLN A 24 2.51 -3.95 15.43
N LYS A 25 1.58 -3.01 15.72
CA LYS A 25 1.52 -2.30 17.01
C LYS A 25 1.28 -3.27 18.19
N LYS A 26 0.59 -4.39 17.97
CA LYS A 26 0.34 -5.42 18.99
C LYS A 26 1.60 -6.22 19.37
N ILE A 27 2.57 -6.36 18.46
CA ILE A 27 3.83 -7.10 18.72
C ILE A 27 4.82 -6.23 19.53
N ASN A 28 4.80 -4.92 19.33
CA ASN A 28 5.72 -3.97 19.97
C ASN A 28 5.36 -3.60 21.41
N HIS A 29 4.26 -4.12 21.96
CA HIS A 29 3.97 -4.14 23.39
C HIS A 29 4.21 -5.54 23.97
N PRO A 30 5.48 -5.96 24.21
CA PRO A 30 5.73 -7.22 24.87
C PRO A 30 5.32 -7.07 26.34
N THR A 31 4.24 -7.74 26.73
CA THR A 31 4.08 -8.24 28.10
C THR A 31 5.40 -8.89 28.51
N LYS A 32 6.06 -8.34 29.54
CA LYS A 32 7.33 -8.76 30.13
C LYS A 32 7.71 -10.21 29.79
N LEU A 33 8.50 -10.40 28.73
CA LEU A 33 9.23 -11.65 28.53
C LEU A 33 10.50 -11.58 29.39
N ASN A 34 10.69 -12.61 30.23
CA ASN A 34 11.78 -12.71 31.18
C ASN A 34 13.16 -12.51 30.53
N SER A 35 14.06 -11.91 31.31
CA SER A 35 15.41 -11.42 31.00
C SER A 35 16.44 -12.47 30.51
N LEU A 36 16.02 -13.66 30.11
CA LEU A 36 16.89 -14.75 29.65
C LEU A 36 17.00 -14.86 28.12
N CYS A 37 16.18 -14.18 27.33
CA CYS A 37 16.20 -14.30 25.87
C CYS A 37 17.24 -13.41 25.14
N ARG A 38 18.14 -12.71 25.85
CA ARG A 38 19.12 -11.79 25.24
C ARG A 38 20.45 -12.42 24.79
N LEU A 39 20.67 -13.73 24.92
CA LEU A 39 22.03 -14.30 24.85
C LEU A 39 22.27 -15.46 23.87
N PHE A 40 21.37 -15.71 22.92
CA PHE A 40 21.64 -16.64 21.81
C PHE A 40 21.42 -15.92 20.47
N THR A 41 22.47 -15.26 19.97
CA THR A 41 23.36 -15.73 18.88
C THR A 41 22.73 -15.67 17.49
N PHE A 42 23.22 -14.67 16.74
CA PHE A 42 23.55 -14.69 15.32
C PHE A 42 23.47 -16.08 14.65
N GLY A 43 22.67 -16.16 13.58
CA GLY A 43 22.58 -17.32 12.70
C GLY A 43 21.41 -18.24 13.04
N SER A 44 20.19 -17.85 12.65
CA SER A 44 19.09 -18.80 12.45
C SER A 44 18.14 -18.24 11.40
N ASN A 45 17.67 -19.13 10.52
CA ASN A 45 16.82 -18.87 9.37
C ASN A 45 15.73 -17.83 9.68
N GLU A 46 15.56 -16.84 8.80
CA GLU A 46 14.40 -15.93 8.82
C GLU A 46 13.13 -16.75 8.61
N THR A 47 12.60 -17.32 9.70
CA THR A 47 11.19 -17.70 9.77
C THR A 47 10.40 -16.41 9.57
N GLN A 48 9.89 -16.19 8.36
CA GLN A 48 8.94 -15.13 8.04
C GLN A 48 7.81 -15.19 9.08
N THR A 49 7.82 -14.27 10.03
CA THR A 49 6.78 -14.17 11.03
C THR A 49 5.53 -13.62 10.36
N HIS A 50 4.58 -14.49 10.05
CA HIS A 50 3.28 -14.08 9.53
C HIS A 50 2.58 -13.19 10.55
N LEU A 51 2.32 -11.93 10.19
CA LEU A 51 1.52 -11.04 11.02
C LEU A 51 0.08 -11.57 11.05
N PRO A 52 -0.55 -11.74 12.23
CA PRO A 52 -1.94 -12.14 12.31
C PRO A 52 -2.82 -11.04 11.69
N LEU A 53 -3.90 -11.43 11.02
CA LEU A 53 -4.89 -10.49 10.50
C LEU A 53 -5.91 -10.12 11.56
N TRP A 54 -6.56 -8.97 11.41
CA TRP A 54 -7.68 -8.59 12.25
C TRP A 54 -8.85 -9.57 12.05
N ASP A 55 -9.61 -9.80 13.11
CA ASP A 55 -10.72 -10.76 13.07
C ASP A 55 -11.77 -10.31 12.03
N GLY A 56 -12.19 -11.25 11.20
CA GLY A 56 -13.15 -10.96 10.14
C GLY A 56 -12.58 -10.39 8.84
N LEU A 57 -11.33 -9.92 8.81
CA LEU A 57 -10.75 -9.16 7.68
C LEU A 57 -10.87 -9.87 6.33
N THR A 58 -10.69 -11.19 6.33
CA THR A 58 -10.72 -12.04 5.13
C THR A 58 -11.86 -13.06 5.18
N THR A 59 -12.82 -12.88 6.07
CA THR A 59 -14.03 -13.73 6.10
C THR A 59 -14.75 -13.61 4.75
N ASN A 60 -15.17 -14.74 4.20
CA ASN A 60 -15.77 -14.84 2.86
C ASN A 60 -14.87 -14.41 1.69
N LEU A 61 -13.56 -14.21 1.90
CA LEU A 61 -12.62 -13.96 0.81
C LEU A 61 -12.56 -15.20 -0.10
N PRO A 62 -12.84 -15.07 -1.40
CA PRO A 62 -12.77 -16.19 -2.33
C PRO A 62 -11.39 -16.83 -2.38
N VAL A 63 -11.36 -18.17 -2.50
CA VAL A 63 -10.12 -18.98 -2.44
C VAL A 63 -9.09 -18.55 -3.49
N TYR A 64 -9.52 -18.11 -4.67
CA TYR A 64 -8.61 -17.63 -5.72
C TYR A 64 -7.89 -16.32 -5.35
N PHE A 65 -8.33 -15.58 -4.33
CA PHE A 65 -7.58 -14.42 -3.83
C PHE A 65 -6.61 -14.75 -2.69
N HIS A 66 -6.64 -15.97 -2.16
CA HIS A 66 -5.82 -16.35 -0.99
C HIS A 66 -4.33 -16.31 -1.30
N GLU A 67 -3.91 -16.70 -2.50
CA GLU A 67 -2.50 -16.67 -2.89
C GLU A 67 -1.93 -15.24 -2.88
N PHE A 68 -2.73 -14.24 -3.27
CA PHE A 68 -2.30 -12.84 -3.29
C PHE A 68 -2.19 -12.25 -1.90
N LEU A 69 -3.04 -12.71 -0.97
CA LEU A 69 -2.86 -12.39 0.44
C LEU A 69 -1.53 -12.96 0.96
N LEU A 70 -1.16 -14.16 0.47
CA LEU A 70 -0.01 -14.96 0.92
C LEU A 70 1.36 -14.58 0.32
N ASN A 71 1.39 -13.82 -0.80
CA ASN A 71 2.63 -13.47 -1.49
C ASN A 71 3.21 -12.09 -1.01
N ASP A 72 4.49 -12.08 -0.62
CA ASP A 72 5.24 -10.98 0.02
C ASP A 72 5.61 -9.86 -0.98
N PRO A 73 5.24 -8.57 -0.76
CA PRO A 73 5.50 -7.72 0.42
C PRO A 73 4.31 -7.53 1.38
N LEU A 74 3.14 -8.09 1.04
CA LEU A 74 1.90 -7.87 1.78
C LEU A 74 1.91 -8.48 3.18
N HIS A 75 2.68 -9.57 3.34
CA HIS A 75 2.76 -10.32 4.59
C HIS A 75 3.67 -9.68 5.64
N SER A 76 4.71 -8.95 5.21
CA SER A 76 5.67 -8.33 6.12
C SER A 76 5.15 -7.00 6.70
N ILE A 77 4.33 -6.26 5.96
CA ILE A 77 3.76 -4.97 6.39
C ILE A 77 2.43 -5.15 7.15
N GLY A 78 1.66 -6.20 6.81
CA GLY A 78 0.34 -6.45 7.39
C GLY A 78 -0.79 -5.81 6.58
N SER A 79 -2.03 -6.05 6.99
CA SER A 79 -3.22 -5.58 6.27
C SER A 79 -4.26 -5.08 7.26
N THR A 80 -4.82 -3.89 6.98
CA THR A 80 -5.90 -3.30 7.78
C THR A 80 -7.23 -3.39 7.07
N PHE A 81 -7.25 -3.38 5.73
CA PHE A 81 -8.45 -3.57 4.92
C PHE A 81 -8.23 -4.46 3.71
N CYS A 82 -9.26 -5.24 3.37
CA CYS A 82 -9.33 -6.12 2.21
C CYS A 82 -10.68 -5.86 1.52
N ILE A 83 -10.65 -5.41 0.27
CA ILE A 83 -11.85 -5.11 -0.52
C ILE A 83 -11.77 -5.91 -1.81
N TRP A 84 -12.82 -6.64 -2.18
CA TRP A 84 -12.81 -7.43 -3.41
C TRP A 84 -14.07 -7.26 -4.24
N ASN A 85 -13.89 -7.49 -5.52
CA ASN A 85 -14.91 -7.54 -6.53
C ASN A 85 -14.82 -8.87 -7.26
N ILE A 86 -15.96 -9.53 -7.49
CA ILE A 86 -16.02 -10.84 -8.15
C ILE A 86 -16.67 -10.69 -9.51
N ASN A 87 -16.04 -11.28 -10.53
CA ASN A 87 -16.52 -11.30 -11.92
C ASN A 87 -16.77 -9.89 -12.49
N HIS A 88 -16.01 -8.88 -12.04
CA HIS A 88 -16.14 -7.48 -12.47
C HIS A 88 -17.57 -6.93 -12.37
N LYS A 89 -18.33 -7.37 -11.36
CA LYS A 89 -19.70 -6.88 -11.10
C LYS A 89 -19.66 -5.53 -10.40
N ASP A 90 -20.77 -4.79 -10.34
CA ASP A 90 -20.80 -3.50 -9.62
C ASP A 90 -20.92 -3.63 -8.08
N THR A 91 -20.46 -4.74 -7.49
CA THR A 91 -20.59 -4.98 -6.04
C THR A 91 -19.25 -5.32 -5.43
N TRP A 92 -18.68 -4.35 -4.73
CA TRP A 92 -17.53 -4.52 -3.85
C TRP A 92 -17.94 -5.16 -2.53
N ARG A 93 -17.04 -5.94 -1.96
CA ARG A 93 -17.24 -6.70 -0.72
C ARG A 93 -16.05 -6.52 0.20
N ILE A 94 -16.32 -6.63 1.49
CA ILE A 94 -15.35 -6.70 2.57
C ILE A 94 -15.66 -7.93 3.42
N GLY A 95 -14.75 -8.28 4.32
CA GLY A 95 -15.00 -9.35 5.28
C GLY A 95 -16.02 -8.96 6.34
N ASP A 96 -16.43 -9.94 7.15
CA ASP A 96 -17.30 -9.75 8.30
C ASP A 96 -16.47 -9.17 9.47
N ILE A 97 -16.03 -7.91 9.31
CA ILE A 97 -15.05 -7.24 10.17
C ILE A 97 -15.73 -6.72 11.46
N ALA A 98 -15.12 -7.03 12.60
CA ALA A 98 -15.42 -6.36 13.86
C ALA A 98 -14.64 -5.04 13.95
N PHE A 99 -15.16 -3.96 13.39
CA PHE A 99 -14.46 -2.67 13.36
C PHE A 99 -14.26 -2.08 14.78
N PRO A 100 -13.15 -1.38 15.02
CA PRO A 100 -12.94 -0.65 16.26
C PRO A 100 -13.87 0.57 16.37
N GLU A 101 -14.28 0.90 17.60
CA GLU A 101 -15.12 2.08 17.90
C GLU A 101 -14.28 3.35 18.11
N ASP A 102 -13.27 3.59 17.27
CA ASP A 102 -12.34 4.73 17.37
C ASP A 102 -12.59 5.84 16.34
N GLY A 103 -13.53 5.63 15.42
CA GLY A 103 -13.87 6.54 14.33
C GLY A 103 -12.92 6.49 13.13
N TYR A 104 -11.76 5.83 13.24
CA TYR A 104 -10.80 5.67 12.14
C TYR A 104 -10.95 4.31 11.43
N SER A 105 -11.46 3.29 12.13
CA SER A 105 -11.74 1.96 11.56
C SER A 105 -10.49 1.33 10.92
N ASP A 106 -10.57 0.87 9.68
CA ASP A 106 -9.48 0.20 8.95
C ASP A 106 -8.58 1.14 8.12
N GLY A 107 -8.91 2.45 8.10
CA GLY A 107 -8.24 3.47 7.28
C GLY A 107 -8.52 3.37 5.77
N SER A 108 -9.48 2.53 5.35
CA SER A 108 -9.79 2.37 3.92
C SER A 108 -10.37 3.64 3.30
N GLU A 109 -11.18 4.41 4.03
CA GLU A 109 -11.79 5.65 3.53
C GLU A 109 -10.74 6.68 3.07
N GLU A 110 -9.67 6.85 3.84
CA GLU A 110 -8.57 7.78 3.54
C GLU A 110 -7.74 7.31 2.34
N LEU A 111 -7.48 6.01 2.22
CA LEU A 111 -6.60 5.48 1.17
C LEU A 111 -7.34 5.23 -0.16
N MET A 112 -8.64 4.90 -0.11
CA MET A 112 -9.44 4.67 -1.31
C MET A 112 -9.74 5.95 -2.08
N VAL A 113 -9.74 7.11 -1.41
CA VAL A 113 -9.93 8.41 -2.08
C VAL A 113 -8.86 8.68 -3.13
N LEU A 114 -7.66 8.09 -2.98
CA LEU A 114 -6.55 8.23 -3.93
C LEU A 114 -6.82 7.58 -5.30
N LEU A 115 -7.90 6.80 -5.41
CA LEU A 115 -8.33 6.15 -6.64
C LEU A 115 -9.39 6.96 -7.42
N ASP A 116 -9.64 8.21 -7.03
CA ASP A 116 -10.62 9.10 -7.68
C ASP A 116 -10.14 9.69 -9.03
N GLY A 117 -8.86 9.48 -9.38
CA GLY A 117 -8.25 10.00 -10.60
C GLY A 117 -7.95 11.50 -10.56
N SER A 118 -8.04 12.14 -9.40
CA SER A 118 -7.79 13.57 -9.21
C SER A 118 -6.34 13.81 -8.76
N PRO A 119 -5.51 14.50 -9.57
CA PRO A 119 -4.15 14.85 -9.16
C PRO A 119 -4.14 15.78 -7.94
N LYS A 120 -5.20 16.58 -7.76
CA LYS A 120 -5.35 17.46 -6.59
C LYS A 120 -5.58 16.66 -5.32
N THR A 121 -6.40 15.62 -5.37
CA THR A 121 -6.67 14.74 -4.22
C THR A 121 -5.39 14.05 -3.79
N TYR A 122 -4.64 13.50 -4.75
CA TYR A 122 -3.33 12.91 -4.49
C TYR A 122 -2.34 13.91 -3.90
N LEU A 123 -2.27 15.13 -4.44
CA LEU A 123 -1.36 16.17 -3.93
C LEU A 123 -1.67 16.54 -2.48
N THR A 124 -2.95 16.72 -2.12
CA THR A 124 -3.34 17.02 -0.74
C THR A 124 -2.86 15.95 0.23
N TRP A 125 -3.13 14.67 -0.09
CA TRP A 125 -2.66 13.56 0.73
C TRP A 125 -1.13 13.48 0.79
N ALA A 126 -0.45 13.60 -0.36
CA ALA A 126 1.01 13.50 -0.44
C ALA A 126 1.72 14.65 0.29
N SER A 127 1.13 15.85 0.28
CA SER A 127 1.64 17.01 1.02
C SER A 127 1.63 16.80 2.52
N GLU A 128 0.59 16.17 3.06
CA GLU A 128 0.50 15.83 4.47
C GLU A 128 1.42 14.65 4.82
N TYR A 129 1.43 13.61 3.99
CA TYR A 129 2.15 12.37 4.28
C TYR A 129 3.67 12.49 4.12
N TYR A 130 4.14 13.24 3.13
CA TYR A 130 5.58 13.42 2.84
C TYR A 130 6.10 14.79 3.26
N ASP A 131 5.31 15.59 4.00
CA ASP A 131 5.62 16.97 4.35
C ASP A 131 6.03 17.82 3.12
N LEU A 132 5.32 17.65 1.99
CA LEU A 132 5.60 18.41 0.76
C LEU A 132 4.93 19.79 0.84
N HIS A 133 5.73 20.81 1.13
CA HIS A 133 5.25 22.18 1.24
C HIS A 133 5.17 22.92 -0.10
N GLU A 134 5.98 22.54 -1.09
CA GLU A 134 6.10 23.23 -2.37
C GLU A 134 6.17 22.23 -3.52
N PHE A 135 5.02 21.74 -3.98
CA PHE A 135 4.92 20.92 -5.18
C PHE A 135 3.90 21.54 -6.13
N ASP A 136 4.31 21.77 -7.38
CA ASP A 136 3.45 22.35 -8.40
C ASP A 136 2.48 21.30 -8.95
N LEU A 137 1.18 21.53 -8.80
CA LEU A 137 0.10 20.66 -9.29
C LEU A 137 0.24 20.37 -10.78
N TYR A 138 0.81 21.29 -11.56
CA TYR A 138 1.06 21.11 -12.99
C TYR A 138 1.80 19.80 -13.30
N TYR A 139 2.80 19.42 -12.51
CA TYR A 139 3.57 18.20 -12.78
C TYR A 139 2.76 16.93 -12.48
N LEU A 140 1.86 16.95 -11.50
CA LEU A 140 0.95 15.83 -11.25
C LEU A 140 -0.10 15.73 -12.36
N GLU A 141 -0.68 16.85 -12.79
CA GLU A 141 -1.58 16.88 -13.95
C GLU A 141 -0.89 16.34 -15.21
N TYR A 142 0.36 16.75 -15.45
CA TYR A 142 1.16 16.27 -16.57
C TYR A 142 1.34 14.73 -16.54
N ILE A 143 1.56 14.16 -15.35
CA ILE A 143 1.71 12.70 -15.16
C ILE A 143 0.34 11.99 -15.29
N TYR A 144 -0.72 12.55 -14.71
CA TYR A 144 -2.07 11.98 -14.80
C TYR A 144 -2.62 12.00 -16.24
N ASP A 145 -2.22 12.99 -17.03
CA ASP A 145 -2.51 13.09 -18.46
C ASP A 145 -1.69 12.09 -19.32
N HIS A 146 -0.87 11.23 -18.70
CA HIS A 146 -0.05 10.22 -19.38
C HIS A 146 0.89 10.81 -20.44
N ARG A 147 1.41 12.02 -20.19
CA ARG A 147 2.35 12.70 -21.10
C ARG A 147 3.76 12.12 -20.93
N ILE A 148 4.57 12.30 -21.97
CA ILE A 148 5.95 11.79 -22.03
C ILE A 148 6.80 12.41 -20.92
N ILE A 149 7.39 11.57 -20.08
CA ILE A 149 8.39 12.00 -19.09
C ILE A 149 9.75 12.12 -19.77
N ASP A 150 10.35 13.30 -19.71
CA ASP A 150 11.69 13.60 -20.21
C ASP A 150 12.60 14.13 -19.09
N TYR A 151 13.85 14.43 -19.44
CA TYR A 151 14.83 14.98 -18.51
C TYR A 151 14.37 16.31 -17.89
N ALA A 152 13.67 17.16 -18.63
CA ALA A 152 13.25 18.47 -18.16
C ALA A 152 12.17 18.35 -17.06
N ILE A 153 11.17 17.50 -17.27
CA ILE A 153 10.11 17.23 -16.28
C ILE A 153 10.70 16.64 -15.00
N VAL A 154 11.59 15.65 -15.11
CA VAL A 154 12.21 15.03 -13.93
C VAL A 154 13.05 16.04 -13.15
N ARG A 155 13.84 16.88 -13.84
CA ARG A 155 14.64 17.93 -13.17
C ARG A 155 13.77 19.04 -12.57
N ALA A 156 12.61 19.31 -13.15
CA ALA A 156 11.69 20.29 -12.60
C ALA A 156 11.00 19.78 -11.32
N ILE A 157 10.70 18.47 -11.26
CA ILE A 157 10.15 17.80 -10.08
C ILE A 157 11.21 17.61 -8.99
N ASN A 158 12.39 17.11 -9.36
CA ASN A 158 13.50 16.86 -8.45
C ASN A 158 14.83 17.31 -9.10
N PRO A 159 15.29 18.55 -8.84
CA PRO A 159 16.50 19.11 -9.43
C PRO A 159 17.78 18.31 -9.14
N GLU A 160 17.81 17.54 -8.06
CA GLU A 160 18.95 16.75 -7.60
C GLU A 160 18.86 15.27 -8.01
N PHE A 161 17.91 14.91 -8.89
CA PHE A 161 17.74 13.53 -9.34
C PHE A 161 18.93 13.03 -10.18
N THR A 162 19.49 11.88 -9.78
CA THR A 162 20.70 11.29 -10.40
C THR A 162 20.53 9.87 -10.94
N HIS A 163 19.44 9.17 -10.60
CA HIS A 163 19.25 7.74 -10.89
C HIS A 163 18.52 7.48 -12.22
N TRP A 164 19.00 8.09 -13.32
CA TRP A 164 18.35 8.09 -14.63
C TRP A 164 18.10 6.69 -15.21
N TYR A 165 19.09 5.80 -15.11
CA TYR A 165 18.97 4.44 -15.63
C TYR A 165 17.87 3.64 -14.91
N GLN A 166 17.80 3.76 -13.58
CA GLN A 166 16.77 3.10 -12.78
C GLN A 166 15.38 3.65 -13.12
N LEU A 167 15.24 4.98 -13.20
CA LEU A 167 13.97 5.61 -13.56
C LEU A 167 13.48 5.16 -14.93
N LYS A 168 14.34 5.20 -15.95
CA LYS A 168 13.99 4.72 -17.29
C LYS A 168 13.53 3.27 -17.26
N LYS A 169 14.30 2.40 -16.58
CA LYS A 169 13.97 0.97 -16.45
C LYS A 169 12.61 0.76 -15.78
N GLU A 170 12.29 1.52 -14.74
CA GLU A 170 11.01 1.44 -14.04
C GLU A 170 9.86 1.93 -14.92
N LEU A 171 10.00 3.08 -15.59
CA LEU A 171 9.02 3.61 -16.52
C LEU A 171 8.75 2.63 -17.68
N ASP A 172 9.80 2.06 -18.28
CA ASP A 172 9.67 1.03 -19.32
C ASP A 172 8.94 -0.21 -18.78
N TRP A 173 9.24 -0.63 -17.55
CA TRP A 173 8.63 -1.81 -16.92
C TRP A 173 7.14 -1.63 -16.65
N ILE A 174 6.71 -0.44 -16.20
CA ILE A 174 5.29 -0.13 -16.01
C ILE A 174 4.59 0.33 -17.30
N GLY A 175 5.33 0.44 -18.41
CA GLY A 175 4.79 0.86 -19.71
C GLY A 175 4.42 2.34 -19.80
N TYR A 176 5.06 3.19 -19.00
CA TYR A 176 4.80 4.63 -18.97
C TYR A 176 5.64 5.38 -20.03
N PRO A 177 5.05 6.29 -20.84
CA PRO A 177 5.74 6.97 -21.94
C PRO A 177 6.89 7.84 -21.44
N ASN A 178 8.08 7.63 -22.01
CA ASN A 178 9.28 8.35 -21.60
C ASN A 178 10.29 8.54 -22.75
N GLU A 179 11.06 9.62 -22.65
CA GLU A 179 12.23 9.94 -23.48
C GLU A 179 13.46 10.17 -22.59
N LEU A 180 13.74 9.17 -21.72
CA LEU A 180 14.91 9.13 -20.83
C LEU A 180 16.05 8.28 -21.42
#